data_AF-A0A1E5RGV1-F1
#
_entry.id   AF-A0A1E5RGV1-F1
#
_cell.length_a   1.000
_cell.length_b   1.000
_cell.length_c   1.000
_cell.angle_alpha   90.00
_cell.angle_beta   90.00
_cell.angle_gamma   90.00
#
_symmetry.space_group_name_H-M   'P 1'
#
loop_
_entity.id
_entity.type
_entity.pdbx_description
1 polymer ?
#
loop_
_entity_poly.entity_id
_entity_poly.type
_entity_poly.pdbx_seq_one_letter_code
_entity_poly.pdbx_strand_id
1 'polypeptide(L)'
;MFRSLLKPSFVNTMAKQAVMTQPRMTVQAPRMMMMAYSTLNKDDVAKRVIDVIMAFDKTKTQSTAVTPASAFHKDLGLDSLDTVELLVAIEEEFDIEIPDSVSDELKSVGETIDYISSNPEAN
;
A
#
# COMPACT_ATOMS: atom_id res chain seq x y z
N MET A 1 55.82 49.73 -67.07
CA MET A 1 55.12 48.70 -67.89
C MET A 1 54.78 47.54 -66.96
N PHE A 2 53.58 47.54 -66.37
CA PHE A 2 52.39 46.77 -66.79
C PHE A 2 52.50 45.25 -66.64
N ARG A 3 51.77 44.72 -65.63
CA ARG A 3 50.87 43.54 -65.65
C ARG A 3 50.51 43.21 -64.18
N SER A 4 49.37 43.66 -63.65
CA SER A 4 47.99 43.23 -63.93
C SER A 4 47.62 41.88 -63.30
N LEU A 5 46.69 41.97 -62.35
CA LEU A 5 45.56 41.07 -62.04
C LEU A 5 45.87 39.65 -61.55
N LEU A 6 45.47 39.37 -60.31
CA LEU A 6 44.23 38.62 -60.01
C LEU A 6 44.04 38.49 -58.50
N LYS A 7 43.02 39.19 -57.97
CA LYS A 7 42.42 38.86 -56.67
C LYS A 7 41.42 37.72 -56.89
N PRO A 8 41.37 36.71 -56.02
CA PRO A 8 40.14 36.00 -55.77
C PRO A 8 39.52 36.53 -54.47
N SER A 9 38.47 37.33 -54.65
CA SER A 9 37.46 37.54 -53.62
C SER A 9 36.45 36.40 -53.78
N PHE A 10 36.34 35.48 -52.83
CA PHE A 10 35.09 34.75 -52.64
C PHE A 10 34.84 34.47 -51.15
N VAL A 11 34.00 35.36 -50.60
CA VAL A 11 32.86 35.04 -49.73
C VAL A 11 33.13 34.02 -48.61
N ASN A 12 33.42 34.55 -47.43
CA ASN A 12 33.16 33.84 -46.18
C ASN A 12 31.64 33.63 -46.04
N THR A 13 31.17 32.48 -46.50
CA THR A 13 29.81 32.00 -46.25
C THR A 13 29.70 31.66 -44.77
N MET A 14 28.81 32.37 -44.08
CA MET A 14 28.29 32.01 -42.77
C MET A 14 27.81 30.55 -42.75
N ALA A 15 28.44 29.73 -41.92
CA ALA A 15 27.77 28.63 -41.22
C ALA A 15 27.96 28.90 -39.72
N LYS A 16 27.25 29.89 -39.17
CA LYS A 16 26.09 29.66 -38.29
C LYS A 16 26.25 28.39 -37.44
N GLN A 17 26.56 28.65 -36.18
CA GLN A 17 26.13 27.89 -35.00
C GLN A 17 26.49 26.40 -34.98
N ALA A 18 27.60 26.11 -34.31
CA ALA A 18 27.73 24.91 -33.50
C ALA A 18 26.65 24.96 -32.40
N VAL A 19 25.41 24.58 -32.73
CA VAL A 19 24.49 24.10 -31.70
C VAL A 19 25.00 22.74 -31.32
N MET A 20 25.74 22.70 -30.21
CA MET A 20 26.05 21.50 -29.45
C MET A 20 24.71 20.96 -28.92
N THR A 21 23.89 20.39 -29.80
CA THR A 21 22.74 19.59 -29.43
C THR A 21 23.30 18.28 -28.89
N GLN A 22 23.64 18.28 -27.61
CA GLN A 22 23.69 17.02 -26.87
C GLN A 22 22.37 16.30 -27.17
N PRO A 23 22.39 15.00 -27.55
CA PRO A 23 21.16 14.25 -27.59
C PRO A 23 20.62 14.29 -26.18
N ARG A 24 19.56 15.06 -25.97
CA ARG A 24 18.78 15.00 -24.75
C ARG A 24 18.11 13.64 -24.84
N MET A 25 18.82 12.60 -24.39
CA MET A 25 18.20 11.37 -23.95
C MET A 25 17.30 11.82 -22.81
N THR A 26 16.08 12.25 -23.12
CA THR A 26 14.99 12.12 -22.19
C THR A 26 14.83 10.62 -22.03
N VAL A 27 15.67 10.05 -21.16
CA VAL A 27 15.27 8.92 -20.33
C VAL A 27 14.15 9.51 -19.49
N GLN A 28 12.98 9.68 -20.12
CA GLN A 28 11.74 9.55 -19.39
C GLN A 28 11.75 8.08 -19.02
N ALA A 29 12.46 7.78 -17.93
CA ALA A 29 12.22 6.57 -17.20
C ALA A 29 10.69 6.53 -17.08
N PRO A 30 10.02 5.42 -17.45
CA PRO A 30 8.65 5.28 -17.03
C PRO A 30 8.68 5.60 -15.55
N ARG A 31 7.77 6.44 -15.05
CA ARG A 31 7.55 6.53 -13.61
C ARG A 31 7.08 5.13 -13.17
N MET A 32 8.04 4.20 -13.05
CA MET A 32 8.08 3.08 -12.13
C MET A 32 8.07 3.69 -10.73
N MET A 33 7.00 4.45 -10.47
CA MET A 33 6.55 4.90 -9.18
C MET A 33 5.27 4.12 -8.94
N MET A 34 5.44 2.81 -8.98
CA MET A 34 4.54 1.86 -8.39
C MET A 34 5.42 1.07 -7.42
N MET A 35 4.85 0.67 -6.28
CA MET A 35 5.43 -0.20 -5.25
C MET A 35 6.09 0.53 -4.07
N ALA A 36 5.28 1.26 -3.33
CA ALA A 36 5.21 0.93 -1.91
C ALA A 36 3.77 0.43 -1.68
N TYR A 37 3.49 -0.81 -2.08
CA TYR A 37 2.34 -1.48 -1.51
C TYR A 37 2.66 -1.62 -0.04
N SER A 38 1.95 -0.89 0.81
CA SER A 38 1.89 -1.14 2.25
C SER A 38 1.29 -2.54 2.42
N THR A 39 2.10 -3.58 2.22
CA THR A 39 1.70 -4.92 2.63
C THR A 39 1.82 -4.89 4.15
N LEU A 40 0.70 -4.68 4.84
CA LEU A 40 0.62 -4.90 6.27
C LEU A 40 1.22 -6.28 6.55
N ASN A 41 2.18 -6.32 7.47
CA ASN A 41 2.76 -7.58 7.88
C ASN A 41 1.68 -8.38 8.60
N LYS A 42 1.24 -9.50 8.01
CA LYS A 42 0.15 -10.32 8.54
C LYS A 42 0.39 -10.74 9.99
N ASP A 43 1.65 -10.94 10.37
CA ASP A 43 2.02 -11.26 11.76
C ASP A 43 1.72 -10.12 12.74
N ASP A 44 1.84 -8.86 12.30
CA ASP A 44 1.58 -7.70 13.16
C ASP A 44 0.09 -7.39 13.24
N VAL A 45 -0.65 -7.57 12.14
CA VAL A 45 -2.13 -7.56 12.14
C VAL A 45 -2.65 -8.63 13.10
N ALA A 46 -2.13 -9.86 13.01
CA ALA A 46 -2.56 -10.96 13.88
C ALA A 46 -2.36 -10.64 15.36
N LYS A 47 -1.22 -10.06 15.75
CA LYS A 47 -0.97 -9.67 17.14
C LYS A 47 -1.98 -8.64 17.62
N ARG A 48 -2.18 -7.56 16.85
CA ARG A 48 -3.10 -6.48 17.22
C ARG A 48 -4.55 -6.96 17.31
N VAL A 49 -5.01 -7.78 16.37
CA VAL A 49 -6.35 -8.39 16.45
C VAL A 49 -6.49 -9.25 17.71
N ILE A 50 -5.47 -10.06 18.03
CA ILE A 50 -5.47 -10.87 19.26
C ILE A 50 -5.49 -9.97 20.50
N ASP A 51 -4.73 -8.88 20.52
CA ASP A 51 -4.70 -7.93 21.63
C ASP A 51 -6.08 -7.28 21.85
N VAL A 52 -6.78 -6.87 20.79
CA VAL A 52 -8.15 -6.34 20.86
C VAL A 52 -9.12 -7.39 21.42
N ILE A 53 -9.02 -8.65 20.96
CA ILE A 53 -9.86 -9.75 21.46
C ILE A 53 -9.59 -10.01 22.95
N MET A 54 -8.33 -9.97 23.38
CA MET A 54 -7.97 -10.16 24.79
C MET A 54 -8.39 -8.98 25.68
N ALA A 55 -8.45 -7.76 25.14
CA ALA A 55 -8.95 -6.58 25.83
C ALA A 55 -10.49 -6.52 25.90
N PHE A 56 -11.20 -7.34 25.11
CA PHE A 56 -12.65 -7.37 25.10
C PHE A 56 -13.20 -8.11 26.33
N ASP A 57 -13.79 -7.35 27.25
CA ASP A 57 -14.26 -7.78 28.58
C ASP A 57 -15.24 -8.97 28.57
N LYS A 58 -15.97 -9.15 27.46
CA LYS A 58 -16.95 -10.24 27.31
C LYS A 58 -16.34 -11.56 26.86
N THR A 59 -15.07 -11.58 26.43
CA THR A 59 -14.41 -12.83 26.07
C THR A 59 -14.02 -13.63 27.31
N LYS A 60 -14.15 -14.96 27.23
CA LYS A 60 -13.72 -15.88 28.30
C LYS A 60 -12.20 -16.18 28.25
N THR A 61 -11.41 -15.30 27.67
CA THR A 61 -10.03 -15.60 27.21
C THR A 61 -8.94 -15.35 28.25
N GLN A 62 -9.27 -15.00 29.50
CA GLN A 62 -8.28 -14.70 30.55
C GLN A 62 -7.25 -15.82 30.82
N SER A 63 -7.43 -17.02 30.28
CA SER A 63 -6.47 -18.13 30.40
C SER A 63 -6.29 -18.97 29.11
N THR A 64 -6.99 -18.64 28.03
CA THR A 64 -7.02 -19.44 26.79
C THR A 64 -6.26 -18.73 25.69
N ALA A 65 -5.28 -19.41 25.09
CA ALA A 65 -4.57 -18.89 23.94
C ALA A 65 -5.54 -18.70 22.76
N VAL A 66 -5.79 -17.45 22.39
CA VAL A 66 -6.52 -17.12 21.16
C VAL A 66 -5.67 -17.55 19.98
N THR A 67 -6.24 -18.34 19.07
CA THR A 67 -5.55 -18.79 17.86
C THR A 67 -6.26 -18.24 16.63
N PRO A 68 -5.58 -18.15 15.47
CA PRO A 68 -6.24 -17.76 14.22
C PRO A 68 -7.37 -18.74 13.82
N ALA A 69 -7.34 -19.98 14.29
CA ALA A 69 -8.39 -20.96 14.03
C ALA A 69 -9.59 -20.84 14.99
N SER A 70 -9.52 -19.96 16.00
CA SER A 70 -10.56 -19.80 17.00
C SER A 70 -11.81 -19.15 16.40
N ALA A 71 -12.96 -19.77 16.61
CA ALA A 71 -14.26 -19.24 16.21
C ALA A 71 -14.85 -18.35 17.31
N PHE A 72 -15.43 -17.21 16.94
CA PHE A 72 -15.99 -16.22 17.88
C PHE A 72 -17.06 -16.84 18.79
N HIS A 73 -18.00 -17.57 18.21
CA HIS A 73 -19.08 -18.20 18.96
C HIS A 73 -18.65 -19.43 19.77
N LYS A 74 -17.87 -20.34 19.16
CA LYS A 74 -17.61 -21.66 19.75
C LYS A 74 -16.46 -21.63 20.76
N ASP A 75 -15.40 -20.88 20.47
CA ASP A 75 -14.17 -20.91 21.26
C ASP A 75 -14.08 -19.71 22.20
N LEU A 76 -14.46 -18.52 21.71
CA LEU A 76 -14.44 -17.29 22.50
C LEU A 76 -15.74 -17.09 23.30
N GLY A 77 -16.80 -17.80 22.92
CA GLY A 77 -18.08 -17.80 23.61
C GLY A 77 -18.86 -16.50 23.44
N LEU A 78 -18.58 -15.75 22.38
CA LEU A 78 -19.27 -14.51 22.03
C LEU A 78 -20.63 -14.82 21.41
N ASP A 79 -21.63 -14.00 21.69
CA ASP A 79 -22.88 -14.04 20.95
C ASP A 79 -22.80 -13.22 19.65
N SER A 80 -23.88 -13.15 18.88
CA SER A 80 -23.88 -12.48 17.58
C SER A 80 -23.78 -10.97 17.72
N LEU A 81 -24.27 -10.41 18.83
CA LEU A 81 -24.22 -8.98 19.10
C LEU A 81 -22.82 -8.59 19.59
N ASP A 82 -22.24 -9.40 20.48
CA ASP A 82 -20.88 -9.26 20.98
C ASP A 82 -19.85 -9.37 19.86
N THR A 83 -20.11 -10.21 18.84
CA THR A 83 -19.23 -10.33 17.66
C THR A 83 -19.25 -9.03 16.85
N VAL A 84 -20.41 -8.40 16.66
CA VAL A 84 -20.51 -7.10 15.98
C VAL A 84 -19.79 -6.01 16.77
N GLU A 85 -19.97 -5.96 18.10
CA GLU A 85 -19.24 -5.01 18.96
C GLU A 85 -17.72 -5.20 18.89
N LEU A 86 -17.24 -6.45 18.87
CA LEU A 86 -15.83 -6.76 18.70
C LEU A 86 -15.30 -6.29 17.34
N LEU A 87 -16.06 -6.49 16.26
CA LEU A 87 -15.67 -6.04 14.93
C LEU A 87 -15.58 -4.51 14.85
N VAL A 88 -16.49 -3.77 15.50
CA VAL A 88 -16.39 -2.31 15.61
C VAL A 88 -15.12 -1.87 16.36
N ALA A 89 -14.74 -2.57 17.43
CA ALA A 89 -13.48 -2.28 18.12
C ALA A 89 -12.24 -2.54 17.22
N ILE A 90 -12.32 -3.54 16.35
CA ILE A 90 -11.28 -3.86 15.37
C ILE A 90 -11.25 -2.81 14.23
N GLU A 91 -12.41 -2.34 13.77
CA GLU A 91 -12.53 -1.22 12.82
C GLU A 91 -11.82 0.03 13.34
N GLU A 92 -12.11 0.42 14.59
CA GLU A 92 -11.48 1.57 15.23
C GLU A 92 -9.96 1.40 15.40
N GLU A 93 -9.48 0.19 15.70
CA GLU A 93 -8.04 -0.09 15.86
C GLU A 93 -7.27 0.05 14.54
N PHE A 94 -7.85 -0.38 13.42
CA PHE A 94 -7.20 -0.38 12.11
C PHE A 94 -7.59 0.81 11.21
N ASP A 95 -8.49 1.68 11.68
CA ASP A 95 -9.06 2.82 10.93
C ASP A 95 -9.69 2.37 9.60
N ILE A 96 -10.47 1.28 9.64
CA ILE A 96 -11.15 0.69 8.50
C ILE A 96 -12.67 0.63 8.71
N GLU A 97 -13.41 0.40 7.63
CA GLU A 97 -14.86 0.20 7.66
C GLU A 97 -15.18 -1.21 7.13
N ILE A 98 -15.72 -2.09 7.98
CA ILE A 98 -16.15 -3.44 7.58
C ILE A 98 -17.66 -3.37 7.30
N PRO A 99 -18.10 -3.56 6.06
CA PRO A 99 -19.53 -3.54 5.75
C PRO A 99 -20.26 -4.70 6.45
N ASP A 100 -21.49 -4.46 6.90
CA ASP A 100 -22.32 -5.46 7.61
C ASP A 100 -22.36 -6.81 6.89
N SER A 101 -22.46 -6.81 5.56
CA SER A 101 -22.50 -8.02 4.74
C SER A 101 -21.26 -8.90 4.87
N VAL A 102 -20.09 -8.30 5.13
CA VAL A 102 -18.84 -9.02 5.39
C VAL A 102 -18.76 -9.39 6.88
N SER A 103 -19.17 -8.48 7.77
CA SER A 103 -19.15 -8.72 9.22
C SER A 103 -19.90 -10.02 9.61
N ASP A 104 -21.04 -10.29 8.96
CA ASP A 104 -21.85 -11.51 9.17
C ASP A 104 -21.15 -12.79 8.67
N GLU A 105 -20.23 -12.66 7.72
CA GLU A 105 -19.45 -13.76 7.15
C GLU A 105 -18.22 -14.09 7.99
N LEU A 106 -17.68 -13.12 8.75
CA LEU A 106 -16.50 -13.29 9.61
C LEU A 106 -16.85 -14.09 10.88
N LYS A 107 -16.50 -15.37 10.91
CA LYS A 107 -16.84 -16.29 12.02
C LYS A 107 -15.64 -16.68 12.88
N SER A 108 -14.44 -16.42 12.39
CA SER A 108 -13.19 -16.78 13.04
C SER A 108 -12.18 -15.64 13.03
N VAL A 109 -11.25 -15.70 13.99
CA VAL A 109 -10.16 -14.71 14.13
C VAL A 109 -9.30 -14.66 12.87
N GLY A 110 -9.01 -15.82 12.26
CA GLY A 110 -8.19 -15.93 11.06
C GLY A 110 -8.83 -15.25 9.85
N GLU A 111 -10.14 -15.41 9.65
CA GLU A 111 -10.89 -14.73 8.59
C GLU A 111 -10.81 -13.21 8.76
N THR A 112 -10.95 -12.72 9.99
CA THR A 112 -10.81 -11.28 10.29
C THR A 112 -9.39 -10.78 10.01
N ILE A 113 -8.35 -11.52 10.41
CA ILE A 113 -6.95 -11.17 10.12
C ILE A 113 -6.71 -11.14 8.60
N ASP A 114 -7.22 -12.13 7.87
CA ASP A 114 -7.07 -12.21 6.41
C ASP A 114 -7.79 -11.05 5.72
N TYR A 115 -8.96 -10.67 6.21
CA TYR A 115 -9.71 -9.53 5.72
C TYR A 115 -8.93 -8.22 5.94
N ILE A 116 -8.45 -7.96 7.16
CA ILE A 116 -7.70 -6.73 7.47
C ILE A 116 -6.39 -6.69 6.69
N SER A 117 -5.66 -7.80 6.62
CA SER A 117 -4.41 -7.88 5.85
C SER A 117 -4.60 -7.67 4.35
N SER A 118 -5.80 -7.91 3.82
CA SER A 118 -6.15 -7.68 2.41
C SER A 118 -6.60 -6.25 2.14
N ASN A 119 -6.91 -5.48 3.19
CA ASN A 119 -7.32 -4.08 3.07
C ASN A 119 -6.07 -3.17 3.04
N PRO A 120 -5.81 -2.47 1.92
CA PRO A 120 -4.63 -1.61 1.79
C PRO A 120 -4.71 -0.31 2.60
N GLU A 121 -5.88 0.01 3.15
CA GLU A 121 -6.13 1.21 3.96
C GLU A 121 -5.97 0.96 5.47
N ALA A 122 -5.83 -0.30 5.90
CA ALA A 122 -5.57 -0.59 7.30
C ALA A 122 -4.19 -0.03 7.71
N ASN A 123 -4.14 0.61 8.87
CA ASN A 123 -2.96 1.30 9.42
C ASN A 123 -2.14 0.39 10.33
#